data_AF-G2QC55-F1
#
_entry.id   AF-G2QC55-F1
#
_cell.length_a   1.000
_cell.length_b   1.000
_cell.length_c   1.000
_cell.angle_alpha   90.00
_cell.angle_beta   90.00
_cell.angle_gamma   90.00
#
_symmetry.space_group_name_H-M   'P 1'
#
loop_
_entity.id
_entity.type
_entity.pdbx_description
1 polymer ?
#
loop_
_entity_poly.entity_id
_entity_poly.type
_entity_poly.pdbx_seq_one_letter_code
_entity_poly.pdbx_strand_id
1 'polypeptide(L)'
;MSDNVGLPTPRGSGTSGYVQRNLAHMKPRDRVAPYPPRHSNDADGSGQRHKPRQPDKGLLEHDRKREVEVKVFELRDKLEEEGVDEEEIESRCDELRKKLLAEMEKGQERGGGGVGLGPRRNFKMHQVHELADAKIKESERLRQALKISKDYEKGSHWKKQEERLKNRLEQETDGGRSERENDRS
;
A
#
# COMPACT_ATOMS: atom_id res chain seq x y z
N MET A 1 48.30 -7.58 -17.50
CA MET A 1 48.34 -9.05 -17.64
C MET A 1 47.03 -9.45 -18.31
N SER A 2 47.06 -10.29 -19.35
CA SER A 2 45.83 -10.79 -19.98
C SER A 2 45.05 -11.63 -18.96
N ASP A 3 43.76 -11.36 -18.76
CA ASP A 3 42.88 -12.06 -17.81
C ASP A 3 42.60 -13.51 -18.26
N ASN A 4 43.63 -14.34 -18.43
CA ASN A 4 43.57 -15.65 -19.09
C ASN A 4 42.90 -15.62 -20.49
N VAL A 5 43.02 -14.51 -21.21
CA VAL A 5 42.48 -14.37 -22.58
C VAL A 5 43.63 -14.30 -23.58
N GLY A 6 43.63 -15.19 -24.57
CA GLY A 6 44.64 -15.27 -25.63
C GLY A 6 45.35 -16.63 -25.72
N LEU A 7 46.39 -16.71 -26.55
CA LEU A 7 47.24 -17.88 -26.68
C LEU A 7 48.40 -17.84 -25.68
N PRO A 8 48.85 -18.99 -25.15
CA PRO A 8 50.00 -19.04 -24.23
C PRO A 8 51.31 -18.66 -24.93
N THR A 9 51.46 -19.00 -26.22
CA THR A 9 52.53 -18.48 -27.08
C THR A 9 52.01 -18.29 -28.51
N PRO A 10 52.49 -17.28 -29.25
CA PRO A 10 52.11 -17.07 -30.66
C PRO A 10 52.82 -18.03 -31.63
N ARG A 11 53.84 -18.76 -31.17
CA ARG A 11 54.62 -19.70 -31.98
C ARG A 11 53.75 -20.90 -32.37
N GLY A 12 53.69 -21.22 -33.67
CA GLY A 12 52.89 -22.33 -34.20
C GLY A 12 51.44 -21.96 -34.53
N SER A 13 50.92 -20.81 -34.09
CA SER A 13 49.57 -20.34 -34.45
C SER A 13 49.50 -19.70 -35.84
N GLY A 14 50.64 -19.32 -36.44
CA GLY A 14 50.67 -18.63 -37.74
C GLY A 14 50.12 -17.20 -37.70
N THR A 15 49.92 -16.61 -36.53
CA THR A 15 49.43 -15.22 -36.34
C THR A 15 50.37 -14.44 -35.42
N SER A 16 50.17 -13.11 -35.33
CA SER A 16 51.00 -12.23 -34.49
C SER A 16 50.74 -12.37 -32.98
N GLY A 17 49.73 -13.12 -32.55
CA GLY A 17 49.34 -13.22 -31.14
C GLY A 17 48.67 -11.97 -30.56
N TYR A 18 48.27 -11.01 -31.39
CA TYR A 18 47.60 -9.79 -30.95
C TYR A 18 46.15 -10.07 -30.52
N VAL A 19 45.80 -9.72 -29.28
CA VAL A 19 44.45 -9.94 -28.71
C VAL A 19 43.72 -8.61 -28.59
N GLN A 20 42.59 -8.47 -29.29
CA GLN A 20 41.73 -7.29 -29.21
C GLN A 20 40.54 -7.54 -28.28
N ARG A 21 40.18 -6.54 -27.48
CA ARG A 21 38.94 -6.58 -26.68
C ARG A 21 37.71 -6.53 -27.59
N ASN A 22 36.69 -7.33 -27.28
CA ASN A 22 35.43 -7.26 -27.99
C ASN A 22 34.65 -5.99 -27.60
N LEU A 23 34.39 -5.10 -28.54
CA LEU A 23 33.63 -3.85 -28.34
C LEU A 23 32.13 -4.08 -28.13
N ALA A 24 31.58 -5.18 -28.65
CA ALA A 24 30.18 -5.55 -28.49
C ALA A 24 29.92 -6.26 -27.15
N HIS A 25 30.97 -6.68 -26.44
CA HIS A 25 30.81 -7.32 -25.14
C HIS A 25 30.49 -6.27 -24.07
N MET A 26 29.20 -6.09 -23.78
CA MET A 26 28.76 -5.25 -22.66
C MET A 26 29.02 -5.97 -21.34
N LYS A 27 30.05 -5.52 -20.60
CA LYS A 27 30.29 -5.98 -19.23
C LYS A 27 29.11 -5.55 -18.34
N PRO A 28 28.47 -6.47 -17.58
CA PRO A 28 27.48 -6.08 -16.59
C PRO A 28 28.11 -5.06 -15.65
N ARG A 29 27.52 -3.86 -15.59
CA ARG A 29 28.00 -2.78 -14.73
C ARG A 29 27.78 -3.22 -13.28
N ASP A 30 28.81 -3.19 -12.45
CA ASP A 30 28.65 -3.35 -11.01
C ASP A 30 27.58 -2.35 -10.56
N ARG A 31 26.55 -2.87 -9.90
CA ARG A 31 25.26 -2.20 -9.66
C ARG A 31 25.44 -1.01 -8.72
N VAL A 32 25.93 0.10 -9.25
CA VAL A 32 25.77 1.44 -8.66
C VAL A 32 24.61 2.11 -9.37
N ALA A 33 23.46 1.43 -9.42
CA ALA A 33 22.20 2.12 -9.68
C ALA A 33 21.83 2.83 -8.36
N PRO A 34 21.46 4.13 -8.36
CA PRO A 34 20.97 4.83 -7.18
C PRO A 34 19.71 4.22 -6.54
N TYR A 35 19.14 3.19 -7.16
CA TYR A 35 17.95 2.50 -6.70
C TYR A 35 18.22 1.00 -6.55
N PRO A 36 17.78 0.39 -5.43
CA PRO A 36 17.95 -1.04 -5.21
C PRO A 36 17.21 -1.84 -6.29
N PRO A 37 17.79 -2.97 -6.74
CA PRO A 37 17.13 -3.83 -7.72
C PRO A 37 15.80 -4.34 -7.15
N ARG A 38 14.75 -4.32 -7.99
CA ARG A 38 13.38 -4.75 -7.64
C ARG A 38 13.25 -6.19 -7.09
N HIS A 39 14.35 -6.95 -7.07
CA HIS A 39 14.42 -8.36 -6.69
C HIS A 39 15.14 -8.63 -5.36
N SER A 40 15.65 -7.62 -4.65
CA SER A 40 16.27 -7.86 -3.32
C SER A 40 15.24 -8.05 -2.20
N ASN A 41 13.95 -7.83 -2.47
CA ASN A 41 12.87 -8.03 -1.50
C ASN A 41 12.20 -9.42 -1.64
N ASP A 42 12.68 -10.28 -2.53
CA ASP A 42 12.13 -11.62 -2.75
C ASP A 42 12.83 -12.71 -1.90
N ALA A 43 13.90 -12.36 -1.16
CA ALA A 43 14.69 -13.32 -0.39
C ALA A 43 14.19 -13.55 1.05
N ASP A 44 13.38 -12.64 1.58
CA ASP A 44 12.61 -12.86 2.81
C ASP A 44 11.21 -13.31 2.38
N GLY A 45 10.74 -14.49 2.83
CA GLY A 45 9.51 -15.16 2.37
C GLY A 45 8.20 -14.39 2.57
N SER A 46 8.27 -13.09 2.87
CA SER A 46 7.20 -12.11 2.85
C SER A 46 6.92 -11.57 1.44
N GLY A 47 6.79 -12.49 0.46
CA GLY A 47 6.49 -12.20 -0.94
C GLY A 47 5.55 -11.00 -1.09
N GLN A 48 6.09 -9.92 -1.65
CA GLN A 48 5.50 -8.59 -1.84
C GLN A 48 4.05 -8.46 -1.38
N ARG A 49 3.85 -8.30 -0.06
CA ARG A 49 2.66 -7.59 0.40
C ARG A 49 2.81 -6.18 -0.17
N HIS A 50 2.09 -5.85 -1.24
CA HIS A 50 1.91 -4.47 -1.67
C HIS A 50 1.25 -3.74 -0.49
N LYS A 51 2.07 -3.26 0.44
CA LYS A 51 1.61 -2.59 1.65
C LYS A 51 1.19 -1.21 1.18
N PRO A 52 -0.11 -0.89 1.15
CA PRO A 52 -0.54 0.44 0.76
C PRO A 52 0.14 1.42 1.72
N ARG A 53 0.67 2.52 1.16
CA ARG A 53 1.25 3.60 1.97
C ARG A 53 0.17 4.03 2.96
N GLN A 54 0.51 3.99 4.25
CA GLN A 54 -0.43 4.38 5.28
C GLN A 54 -0.66 5.90 5.18
N PRO A 55 -1.90 6.36 5.27
CA PRO A 55 -2.19 7.79 5.37
C PRO A 55 -1.61 8.34 6.68
N ASP A 56 -1.06 9.55 6.63
CA ASP A 56 -0.61 10.24 7.82
C ASP A 56 -1.80 10.96 8.46
N LYS A 57 -2.09 10.64 9.72
CA LYS A 57 -3.21 11.23 10.45
C LYS A 57 -3.02 12.73 10.66
N GLY A 58 -1.78 13.18 10.87
CA GLY A 58 -1.50 14.60 11.07
C GLY A 58 -1.79 15.43 9.82
N LEU A 59 -1.45 14.89 8.64
CA LEU A 59 -1.75 15.56 7.37
C LEU A 59 -3.26 15.59 7.09
N LEU A 60 -3.98 14.49 7.35
CA LEU A 60 -5.44 14.45 7.20
C LEU A 60 -6.15 15.46 8.12
N GLU A 61 -5.70 15.60 9.36
CA GLU A 61 -6.25 16.58 10.30
C GLU A 61 -5.92 18.01 9.89
N HIS A 62 -4.71 18.24 9.38
CA HIS A 62 -4.30 19.54 8.87
C HIS A 62 -5.15 19.96 7.67
N ASP A 63 -5.38 19.06 6.70
CA ASP A 63 -6.21 19.36 5.53
C ASP A 63 -7.66 19.70 5.92
N ARG A 64 -8.23 18.98 6.91
CA ARG A 64 -9.56 19.31 7.45
C ARG A 64 -9.62 20.69 8.12
N LYS A 65 -8.61 21.03 8.94
CA LYS A 65 -8.53 22.37 9.57
C LYS A 65 -8.35 23.45 8.51
N ARG A 66 -7.53 23.19 7.49
CA ARG A 66 -7.32 24.09 6.36
C ARG A 66 -8.64 24.35 5.62
N GLU A 67 -9.51 23.35 5.43
CA GLU A 67 -10.83 23.57 4.83
C GLU A 67 -11.71 24.51 5.64
N VAL A 68 -11.63 24.47 6.98
CA VAL A 68 -12.36 25.41 7.85
C VAL A 68 -11.82 26.82 7.66
N GLU A 69 -10.49 26.99 7.71
CA GLU A 69 -9.86 28.30 7.55
C GLU A 69 -10.09 28.90 6.16
N VAL A 70 -10.14 28.08 5.11
CA VAL A 70 -10.50 28.55 3.75
C VAL A 70 -11.91 29.13 3.74
N LYS A 71 -12.89 28.49 4.38
CA LYS A 71 -14.27 29.01 4.46
C LYS A 71 -14.36 30.30 5.28
N VAL A 72 -13.59 30.39 6.36
CA VAL A 72 -13.48 31.63 7.16
C VAL A 72 -12.88 32.74 6.32
N PHE A 73 -11.84 32.45 5.56
CA PHE A 73 -11.21 33.40 4.64
C PHE A 73 -12.16 33.86 3.53
N GLU A 74 -12.91 32.94 2.91
CA GLU A 74 -13.94 33.29 1.92
C GLU A 74 -15.05 34.17 2.51
N LEU A 75 -15.41 34.01 3.79
CA LEU A 75 -16.37 34.90 4.45
C LEU A 75 -15.77 36.28 4.66
N ARG A 76 -14.52 36.34 5.12
CA ARG A 76 -13.79 37.58 5.33
C ARG A 76 -13.72 38.39 4.05
N ASP A 77 -13.28 37.79 2.94
CA ASP A 77 -13.18 38.46 1.64
C ASP A 77 -14.52 39.08 1.21
N LYS A 78 -15.65 38.36 1.44
CA LYS A 78 -16.99 38.87 1.11
C LYS A 78 -17.40 40.07 1.98
N LEU A 79 -17.12 40.01 3.28
CA LEU A 79 -17.48 41.11 4.19
C LEU A 79 -16.60 42.35 3.96
N GLU A 80 -15.34 42.16 3.57
CA GLU A 80 -14.45 43.25 3.14
C GLU A 80 -14.97 43.90 1.85
N GLU A 81 -15.44 43.11 0.87
CA GLU A 81 -16.05 43.63 -0.37
C GLU A 81 -17.38 44.36 -0.12
N GLU A 82 -18.15 43.92 0.89
CA GLU A 82 -19.38 44.59 1.35
C GLU A 82 -19.13 45.87 2.16
N GLY A 83 -17.87 46.13 2.57
CA GLY A 83 -17.48 47.34 3.31
C GLY A 83 -17.91 47.34 4.77
N VAL A 84 -17.99 46.16 5.41
CA VAL A 84 -18.32 46.00 6.83
C VAL A 84 -17.13 46.41 7.72
N ASP A 85 -17.40 46.91 8.92
CA ASP A 85 -16.34 47.28 9.89
C ASP A 85 -15.51 46.06 10.34
N GLU A 86 -14.19 46.27 10.54
CA GLU A 86 -13.24 45.21 10.89
C GLU A 86 -13.62 44.42 12.15
N GLU A 87 -14.18 45.09 13.17
CA GLU A 87 -14.62 44.45 14.42
C GLU A 87 -15.80 43.49 14.20
N GLU A 88 -16.74 43.87 13.32
CA GLU A 88 -17.87 43.01 12.95
C GLU A 88 -17.41 41.83 12.08
N ILE A 89 -16.45 42.06 11.19
CA ILE A 89 -15.84 41.00 10.37
C ILE A 89 -15.21 39.94 11.27
N GLU A 90 -14.39 40.35 12.24
CA GLU A 90 -13.71 39.43 13.15
C GLU A 90 -14.72 38.61 13.97
N SER A 91 -15.76 39.26 14.51
CA SER A 91 -16.82 38.58 15.26
C SER A 91 -17.54 37.52 14.43
N ARG A 92 -17.96 37.85 13.20
CA ARG A 92 -18.64 36.90 12.29
C ARG A 92 -17.73 35.76 11.86
N CYS A 93 -16.45 36.04 11.60
CA CYS A 93 -15.45 35.03 11.27
C CYS A 93 -15.21 34.05 12.42
N ASP A 94 -15.10 34.55 13.65
CA ASP A 94 -14.91 33.71 14.84
C ASP A 94 -16.13 32.86 15.16
N GLU A 95 -17.33 33.41 14.98
CA GLU A 95 -18.56 32.61 15.06
C GLU A 95 -18.56 31.48 14.03
N LEU A 96 -18.22 31.78 12.77
CA LEU A 96 -18.18 30.79 11.71
C LEU A 96 -17.10 29.72 12.00
N ARG A 97 -15.92 30.13 12.47
CA ARG A 97 -14.83 29.22 12.87
C ARG A 97 -15.31 28.26 13.96
N LYS A 98 -15.94 28.77 15.03
CA LYS A 98 -16.49 27.93 16.12
C LYS A 98 -17.56 26.96 15.63
N LYS A 99 -18.47 27.44 14.78
CA LYS A 99 -19.54 26.60 14.18
C LYS A 99 -18.95 25.46 13.35
N LEU A 100 -18.01 25.76 12.45
CA LEU A 100 -17.39 24.77 11.57
C LEU A 100 -16.50 23.77 12.31
N LEU A 101 -15.76 24.21 13.34
CA LEU A 101 -14.98 23.30 14.19
C LEU A 101 -15.89 22.33 14.96
N ALA A 102 -17.01 22.82 15.50
CA ALA A 102 -17.98 21.97 16.20
C ALA A 102 -18.66 20.97 15.25
N GLU A 103 -18.98 21.37 14.01
CA GLU A 103 -19.49 20.46 12.98
C GLU A 103 -18.46 19.40 12.56
N MET A 104 -17.19 19.80 12.45
CA MET A 104 -16.08 18.89 12.13
C MET A 104 -15.92 17.82 13.21
N GLU A 105 -15.93 18.22 14.48
CA GLU A 105 -15.81 17.30 15.62
C GLU A 105 -17.00 16.31 15.66
N LYS A 106 -18.23 16.80 15.52
CA LYS A 106 -19.45 15.97 15.44
C LYS A 106 -19.42 14.99 14.25
N GLY A 107 -18.87 15.40 13.11
CA GLY A 107 -18.71 14.54 11.93
C GLY A 107 -17.72 13.41 12.19
N GLN A 108 -16.65 13.70 12.94
CA GLN A 108 -15.61 12.74 13.30
C GLN A 108 -16.12 11.65 14.25
N GLU A 109 -16.96 12.01 15.23
CA GLU A 109 -17.59 11.06 16.17
C GLU A 109 -18.57 10.11 15.48
N ARG A 110 -19.26 10.57 14.44
CA ARG A 110 -20.24 9.75 13.69
C ARG A 110 -19.61 8.79 12.70
N GLY A 111 -18.28 8.68 12.66
CA GLY A 111 -17.56 7.81 11.70
C GLY A 111 -17.75 8.23 10.23
N GLY A 112 -18.34 9.40 9.99
CA GLY A 112 -18.58 9.96 8.67
C GLY A 112 -17.40 10.82 8.27
N GLY A 113 -16.59 10.31 7.32
CA GLY A 113 -15.48 11.08 6.79
C GLY A 113 -15.94 12.38 6.14
N GLY A 114 -15.62 13.50 6.78
CA GLY A 114 -15.57 14.84 6.18
C GLY A 114 -16.88 15.63 6.18
N VAL A 115 -16.76 16.91 6.55
CA VAL A 115 -17.80 17.93 6.41
C VAL A 115 -18.04 18.19 4.93
N GLY A 116 -19.11 17.62 4.39
CA GLY A 116 -19.62 17.96 3.07
C GLY A 116 -18.95 17.22 1.89
N LEU A 117 -19.82 16.91 0.93
CA LEU A 117 -19.55 16.26 -0.36
C LEU A 117 -19.38 14.73 -0.30
N GLY A 118 -20.54 14.06 -0.26
CA GLY A 118 -20.90 12.82 -0.99
C GLY A 118 -19.94 11.59 -1.00
N PRO A 119 -20.47 10.40 -1.30
CA PRO A 119 -19.69 9.16 -1.33
C PRO A 119 -18.63 9.09 -2.46
N ARG A 120 -18.42 10.17 -3.22
CA ARG A 120 -17.52 10.25 -4.38
C ARG A 120 -16.83 11.61 -4.42
N ARG A 121 -15.92 11.89 -3.47
CA ARG A 121 -14.96 12.99 -3.62
C ARG A 121 -13.92 12.58 -4.65
N ASN A 122 -13.85 13.32 -5.75
CA ASN A 122 -12.76 13.22 -6.70
C ASN A 122 -11.53 13.93 -6.11
N PHE A 123 -10.68 13.17 -5.42
CA PHE A 123 -9.42 13.70 -4.91
C PHE A 123 -8.52 14.14 -6.07
N LYS A 124 -7.83 15.26 -5.89
CA LYS A 124 -6.82 15.73 -6.83
C LYS A 124 -5.59 14.82 -6.76
N MET A 125 -4.81 14.74 -7.84
CA MET A 125 -3.65 13.84 -7.91
C MET A 125 -2.60 14.06 -6.81
N HIS A 126 -2.55 15.27 -6.23
CA HIS A 126 -1.63 15.62 -5.15
C HIS A 126 -2.14 15.24 -3.74
N GLN A 127 -3.42 14.89 -3.57
CA GLN A 127 -4.01 14.50 -2.29
C GLN A 127 -3.75 13.01 -2.00
N VAL A 128 -2.47 12.66 -1.90
CA VAL A 128 -2.02 11.25 -1.82
C VAL A 128 -2.53 10.56 -0.54
N HIS A 129 -2.58 11.27 0.58
CA HIS A 129 -3.01 10.70 1.87
C HIS A 129 -4.52 10.49 1.93
N GLU A 130 -5.31 11.44 1.42
CA GLU A 130 -6.76 11.29 1.32
C GLU A 130 -7.14 10.14 0.38
N LEU A 131 -6.46 10.04 -0.77
CA LEU A 131 -6.64 8.95 -1.72
C LEU A 131 -6.28 7.60 -1.08
N ALA A 132 -5.21 7.54 -0.30
CA ALA A 132 -4.82 6.34 0.41
C ALA A 132 -5.85 5.92 1.47
N ASP A 133 -6.33 6.87 2.29
CA ASP A 133 -7.37 6.63 3.30
C ASP A 133 -8.69 6.15 2.66
N ALA A 134 -9.12 6.82 1.59
CA ALA A 134 -10.31 6.44 0.82
C ALA A 134 -10.16 5.04 0.22
N LYS A 135 -9.01 4.73 -0.37
CA LYS A 135 -8.74 3.41 -0.96
C LYS A 135 -8.70 2.30 0.09
N ILE A 136 -8.16 2.56 1.27
CA ILE A 136 -8.20 1.61 2.39
C ILE A 136 -9.64 1.34 2.78
N LYS A 137 -10.46 2.37 3.00
CA LYS A 137 -11.90 2.23 3.34
C LYS A 137 -12.68 1.49 2.26
N GLU A 138 -12.45 1.80 0.99
CA GLU A 138 -13.08 1.10 -0.14
C GLU A 138 -12.67 -0.37 -0.18
N SER A 139 -11.38 -0.67 0.01
CA SER A 139 -10.88 -2.04 0.05
C SER A 139 -11.44 -2.82 1.23
N GLU A 140 -11.62 -2.19 2.39
CA GLU A 140 -12.24 -2.80 3.56
C GLU A 140 -13.72 -3.07 3.33
N ARG A 141 -14.44 -2.13 2.71
CA ARG A 141 -15.85 -2.32 2.31
C ARG A 141 -15.99 -3.46 1.31
N LEU A 142 -15.12 -3.54 0.31
CA LEU A 142 -15.09 -4.63 -0.66
C LEU A 142 -14.76 -5.97 0.01
N ARG A 143 -13.78 -6.01 0.92
CA ARG A 143 -13.45 -7.19 1.72
C ARG A 143 -14.67 -7.70 2.51
N GLN A 144 -15.39 -6.80 3.17
CA GLN A 144 -16.62 -7.12 3.91
C GLN A 144 -17.72 -7.64 2.98
N ALA A 145 -17.94 -6.99 1.82
CA ALA A 145 -18.93 -7.41 0.84
C ALA A 145 -18.65 -8.82 0.29
N LEU A 146 -17.37 -9.14 0.05
CA LEU A 146 -16.92 -10.46 -0.37
C LEU A 146 -16.85 -11.49 0.77
N LYS A 147 -17.26 -11.13 1.99
CA LYS A 147 -17.22 -11.99 3.19
C LYS A 147 -15.83 -12.56 3.49
N ILE A 148 -14.77 -11.81 3.13
CA ILE A 148 -13.38 -12.20 3.39
C ILE A 148 -13.04 -11.79 4.83
N SER A 149 -12.55 -12.74 5.64
CA SER A 149 -12.14 -12.47 7.02
C SER A 149 -10.95 -11.50 7.08
N LYS A 150 -10.76 -10.83 8.23
CA LYS A 150 -9.65 -9.88 8.40
C LYS A 150 -8.31 -10.61 8.42
N ASP A 151 -8.33 -11.82 8.95
CA ASP A 151 -7.18 -12.72 9.09
C ASP A 151 -7.03 -13.67 7.89
N TYR A 152 -7.62 -13.32 6.74
CA TYR A 152 -7.53 -14.14 5.54
C TYR A 152 -6.08 -14.19 5.04
N GLU A 153 -5.48 -15.38 5.14
CA GLU A 153 -4.16 -15.66 4.61
C GLU A 153 -4.28 -16.29 3.22
N LYS A 154 -3.53 -15.77 2.24
CA LYS A 154 -3.52 -16.31 0.87
C LYS A 154 -3.11 -17.79 0.91
N GLY A 155 -3.98 -18.65 0.40
CA GLY A 155 -3.76 -20.10 0.37
C GLY A 155 -4.15 -20.86 1.63
N SER A 156 -4.64 -20.18 2.66
CA SER A 156 -5.29 -20.84 3.82
C SER A 156 -6.45 -21.73 3.40
N HIS A 157 -7.18 -21.37 2.33
CA HIS A 157 -8.26 -22.19 1.80
C HIS A 157 -7.77 -23.54 1.26
N TRP A 158 -6.65 -23.58 0.54
CA TRP A 158 -6.06 -24.82 0.03
C TRP A 158 -5.46 -25.67 1.16
N LYS A 159 -4.73 -25.05 2.10
CA LYS A 159 -4.21 -25.76 3.30
C LYS A 159 -5.33 -26.42 4.11
N LYS A 160 -6.43 -25.70 4.33
CA LYS A 160 -7.59 -26.22 5.06
C LYS A 160 -8.32 -27.34 4.30
N GLN A 161 -8.27 -27.34 2.96
CA GLN A 161 -8.78 -28.47 2.17
C GLN A 161 -7.87 -29.70 2.30
N GLU A 162 -6.56 -29.53 2.18
CA GLU A 162 -5.59 -30.63 2.35
C GLU A 162 -5.68 -31.26 3.74
N GLU A 163 -5.78 -30.45 4.79
CA GLU A 163 -5.93 -30.91 6.17
C GLU A 163 -7.25 -31.67 6.37
N ARG A 164 -8.36 -31.19 5.78
CA ARG A 164 -9.64 -31.92 5.80
C ARG A 164 -9.58 -33.26 5.07
N LEU A 165 -8.86 -33.33 3.95
CA LEU A 165 -8.67 -34.57 3.20
C LEU A 165 -7.81 -35.55 4.01
N LYS A 166 -6.73 -35.09 4.63
CA LYS A 166 -5.89 -35.90 5.53
C LYS A 166 -6.68 -36.44 6.71
N ASN A 167 -7.42 -35.59 7.42
CA ASN A 167 -8.22 -36.02 8.57
C ASN A 167 -9.31 -37.03 8.17
N ARG A 168 -9.90 -36.90 6.98
CA ARG A 168 -10.86 -37.89 6.47
C ARG A 168 -10.18 -39.23 6.20
N LEU A 169 -9.01 -39.21 5.59
CA LEU A 169 -8.23 -40.42 5.32
C LEU A 169 -7.82 -41.11 6.62
N GLU A 170 -7.39 -40.35 7.62
CA GLU A 170 -7.04 -40.89 8.96
C GLU A 170 -8.25 -41.51 9.65
N GLN A 171 -9.43 -40.88 9.61
CA GLN A 171 -10.67 -41.47 10.14
C GLN A 171 -11.07 -42.77 9.43
N GLU A 172 -10.91 -42.85 8.11
CA GLU A 172 -11.16 -44.10 7.37
C GLU A 172 -10.16 -45.20 7.76
N THR A 173 -8.90 -44.85 8.01
CA THR A 173 -7.89 -45.83 8.45
C THR A 173 -8.09 -46.31 9.89
N ASP A 174 -8.51 -45.45 10.81
CA ASP A 174 -8.77 -45.83 12.21
C ASP A 174 -10.10 -46.60 12.35
N GLY A 175 -11.13 -46.22 11.60
CA GLY A 175 -12.40 -46.96 11.54
C GLY A 175 -12.22 -48.40 11.03
N GLY A 176 -11.40 -48.58 10.00
CA GLY A 176 -11.07 -49.93 9.49
C GLY A 176 -10.17 -50.76 10.41
N ARG A 177 -9.51 -50.13 11.40
CA ARG A 177 -8.66 -50.81 12.38
C ARG A 177 -9.47 -51.29 13.59
N SER A 178 -10.44 -50.48 14.04
CA SER A 178 -11.35 -50.85 15.12
C SER A 178 -12.37 -51.93 14.71
N GLU A 179 -12.85 -51.93 13.46
CA GLU A 179 -13.71 -53.01 12.94
C GLU A 179 -12.97 -54.36 12.92
N ARG A 180 -11.68 -54.38 12.55
CA ARG A 180 -10.86 -55.61 12.50
C ARG A 180 -10.49 -56.15 13.87
N GLU A 181 -10.48 -55.32 14.91
CA GLU A 181 -10.27 -55.73 16.30
C GLU A 181 -11.56 -56.28 16.92
N ASN A 182 -12.72 -55.76 16.54
CA ASN A 182 -14.01 -56.23 17.03
C ASN A 182 -14.41 -57.59 16.42
N ASP A 183 -14.03 -57.86 15.17
CA ASP A 183 -14.21 -59.15 14.49
C ASP A 183 -13.26 -60.28 15.00
N ARG A 184 -12.30 -59.95 15.89
CA ARG A 184 -11.35 -60.91 16.47
C ARG A 184 -11.65 -61.30 17.93
N SER A 185 -12.74 -60.80 18.52
CA SER A 185 -13.17 -61.14 19.88
C SER A 185 -14.29 -62.17 19.90
#